data_AF-G9KCL1-F1
#
_entry.id   AF-G9KCL1-F1
#
_cell.length_a   1.000
_cell.length_b   1.000
_cell.length_c   1.000
_cell.angle_alpha   90.00
_cell.angle_beta   90.00
_cell.angle_gamma   90.00
#
_symmetry.space_group_name_H-M   'P 1'
#
loop_
_entity.id
_entity.type
_entity.pdbx_description
1 polymer ?
#
loop_
_entity_poly.entity_id
_entity_poly.type
_entity_poly.pdbx_seq_one_letter_code
_entity_poly.pdbx_strand_id
1 'polypeptide(L)'
;NRWRNSEIRCYVNGQLVSYGDMALHVNTNDSYDKGFLGSSETADANRVFCGQLGAVYVFSEALNPAQIFAIHQLGPGYKSTFKFKS
;
A
#
# COMPACT_ATOMS: atom_id res chain seq x y z
N ASN A 1 6.63 -4.95 27.45
CA ASN A 1 5.74 -4.40 26.41
C ASN A 1 6.55 -3.87 25.23
N ARG A 2 7.54 -4.65 24.77
CA ARG A 2 8.73 -4.16 24.06
C ARG A 2 8.78 -4.83 22.68
N TRP A 3 8.37 -4.07 21.66
CA TRP A 3 8.29 -4.43 20.23
C TRP A 3 7.20 -5.44 19.87
N ARG A 4 6.09 -4.95 19.32
CA ARG A 4 5.31 -5.75 18.37
C ARG A 4 6.18 -5.92 17.13
N ASN A 5 6.32 -7.14 16.62
CA ASN A 5 7.02 -7.37 15.36
C ASN A 5 6.40 -6.48 14.27
N SER A 6 7.23 -5.81 13.46
CA SER A 6 6.72 -5.17 12.26
C SER A 6 6.35 -6.27 11.28
N GLU A 7 5.29 -6.08 10.51
CA GLU A 7 4.83 -7.08 9.55
C GLU A 7 4.44 -6.43 8.24
N ILE A 8 4.60 -7.18 7.15
CA ILE A 8 4.05 -6.84 5.84
C ILE A 8 3.05 -7.91 5.46
N ARG A 9 1.88 -7.48 4.96
CA ARG A 9 0.83 -8.36 4.46
C ARG A 9 0.40 -7.91 3.07
N CYS A 10 0.35 -8.86 2.15
CA CYS A 10 -0.06 -8.65 0.77
C CYS A 10 -1.44 -9.27 0.55
N TYR A 11 -2.35 -8.46 0.02
CA TYR A 11 -3.71 -8.86 -0.29
C TYR A 11 -3.97 -8.72 -1.79
N VAL A 12 -4.58 -9.74 -2.38
CA VAL A 12 -5.04 -9.73 -3.77
C VAL A 12 -6.55 -9.99 -3.76
N ASN A 13 -7.31 -9.16 -4.47
CA ASN A 13 -8.77 -9.25 -4.52
C ASN A 13 -9.45 -9.28 -3.13
N GLY A 14 -8.90 -8.50 -2.18
CA GLY A 14 -9.39 -8.45 -0.80
C GLY A 14 -8.99 -9.64 0.09
N GLN A 15 -8.21 -10.61 -0.40
CA GLN A 15 -7.80 -11.81 0.33
C GLN A 15 -6.30 -11.83 0.59
N LEU A 16 -5.88 -12.31 1.76
CA LEU A 16 -4.47 -12.41 2.12
C LEU A 16 -3.80 -13.50 1.28
N VAL A 17 -2.71 -13.15 0.57
CA VAL A 17 -1.96 -14.10 -0.27
C VAL A 17 -0.52 -14.30 0.20
N SER A 18 0.05 -13.35 0.94
CA SER A 18 1.39 -13.45 1.49
C SER A 18 1.53 -12.58 2.72
N TYR A 19 2.33 -13.02 3.68
CA TYR A 19 2.67 -12.26 4.88
C TYR A 19 4.10 -12.58 5.30
N GLY A 20 4.73 -11.64 6.01
CA GLY A 20 6.06 -11.86 6.58
C GLY A 20 6.32 -10.90 7.73
N ASP A 21 7.02 -11.41 8.75
CA ASP A 21 7.59 -10.58 9.79
C ASP A 21 8.77 -9.78 9.22
N MET A 22 8.81 -8.50 9.51
CA MET A 22 9.87 -7.60 9.11
C MET A 22 10.68 -7.20 10.34
N ALA A 23 11.91 -7.69 10.40
CA ALA A 23 12.85 -7.36 11.47
C ALA A 23 13.55 -6.00 11.27
N LEU A 24 13.44 -5.41 10.07
CA LEU A 24 14.12 -4.18 9.71
C LEU A 24 13.31 -2.94 10.09
N HIS A 25 13.95 -2.05 10.84
CA HIS A 25 13.47 -0.69 11.07
C HIS A 25 13.40 0.05 9.73
N VAL A 26 12.21 0.55 9.35
CA VAL A 26 12.09 1.48 8.23
C VAL A 26 12.81 2.77 8.65
N ASN A 27 13.92 3.09 8.00
CA ASN A 27 14.67 4.31 8.29
C ASN A 27 13.80 5.53 7.95
N THR A 28 13.36 6.27 8.97
CA THR A 28 12.57 7.50 8.80
C THR A 28 13.44 8.75 8.72
N ASN A 29 14.77 8.62 8.77
CA ASN A 29 15.67 9.77 8.67
C ASN A 29 15.93 10.20 7.21
N ASP A 30 15.62 9.33 6.25
CA ASP A 30 15.76 9.66 4.83
C ASP A 30 14.53 10.47 4.37
N SER A 31 14.79 11.57 3.67
CA SER A 31 13.74 12.38 3.06
C SER A 31 13.22 11.70 1.80
N TYR A 32 12.01 11.14 1.86
CA TYR A 32 11.29 10.63 0.68
C TYR A 32 10.44 11.76 0.08
N ASP A 33 11.09 12.64 -0.69
CA ASP A 33 10.45 13.82 -1.31
C ASP A 33 9.84 13.53 -2.69
N LYS A 34 10.13 12.36 -3.27
CA LYS A 34 9.63 11.93 -4.57
C LYS A 34 8.73 10.69 -4.45
N GLY A 35 7.56 10.74 -5.11
CA GLY A 35 6.67 9.60 -5.28
C GLY A 35 6.55 9.21 -6.75
N PHE A 36 6.75 7.94 -7.08
CA PHE A 36 6.63 7.40 -8.43
C PHE A 36 5.54 6.33 -8.47
N LEU A 37 4.68 6.35 -9.50
CA LEU A 37 3.73 5.29 -9.79
C LEU A 37 4.13 4.61 -11.09
N GLY A 38 4.27 3.30 -11.06
CA GLY A 38 4.62 2.51 -12.24
C GLY A 38 6.06 2.69 -12.73
N SER A 39 6.94 3.33 -11.97
CA SER A 39 8.37 3.46 -12.29
C SER A 39 9.18 3.63 -11.01
N SER A 40 10.51 3.67 -11.14
CA SER A 40 11.45 4.06 -10.08
C SER A 40 12.22 5.31 -10.50
N GLU A 41 13.00 5.87 -9.57
CA GLU A 41 13.86 7.03 -9.85
C GLU A 41 14.80 6.81 -11.04
N THR A 42 15.29 5.58 -11.24
CA THR A 42 16.22 5.23 -12.33
C THR A 42 15.53 4.79 -13.63
N ALA A 43 14.18 4.68 -13.65
CA ALA A 43 13.34 4.42 -14.81
C ALA A 43 13.92 3.41 -15.84
N ASP A 44 14.39 2.25 -15.36
CA ASP A 44 14.82 1.14 -16.23
C ASP A 44 13.62 0.63 -17.03
N ALA A 45 13.67 0.70 -18.36
CA ALA A 45 12.59 0.33 -19.27
C ALA A 45 12.04 -1.09 -19.06
N ASN A 46 12.85 -2.02 -18.52
CA ASN A 46 12.39 -3.37 -18.18
C ASN A 46 11.65 -3.47 -16.84
N ARG A 47 11.66 -2.39 -16.05
CA ARG A 47 11.11 -2.29 -14.70
C ARG A 47 9.98 -1.26 -14.60
N VAL A 48 9.71 -0.53 -15.68
CA VAL A 48 8.56 0.39 -15.77
C VAL A 48 7.30 -0.42 -16.06
N PHE A 49 6.22 -0.10 -15.34
CA PHE A 49 4.90 -0.65 -15.57
C PHE A 49 4.35 -0.17 -16.91
N CYS A 50 3.81 -1.09 -17.70
CA CYS A 50 3.13 -0.80 -18.96
C CYS A 50 1.69 -1.31 -18.89
N GLY A 51 0.72 -0.40 -18.73
CA GLY A 51 -0.69 -0.74 -18.58
C GLY A 51 -1.53 0.40 -18.01
N GLN A 52 -2.70 0.08 -17.48
CA GLN A 52 -3.60 1.03 -16.84
C GLN A 52 -3.64 0.80 -15.32
N LEU A 53 -3.45 1.86 -14.55
CA LEU A 53 -3.70 1.87 -13.11
C LEU A 53 -5.10 2.45 -12.85
N GLY A 54 -5.84 1.77 -11.97
CA GLY A 54 -7.12 2.27 -11.45
C GLY A 54 -6.91 3.26 -10.31
N ALA A 55 -7.86 3.30 -9.37
CA ALA A 55 -7.71 4.09 -8.16
C ALA A 55 -6.57 3.56 -7.27
N VAL A 56 -5.68 4.47 -6.83
CA VAL A 56 -4.59 4.18 -5.89
C VAL A 56 -4.84 4.97 -4.62
N TYR A 57 -4.89 4.27 -3.48
CA TYR A 57 -5.12 4.85 -2.17
C TYR A 57 -3.91 4.61 -1.26
N VAL A 58 -3.55 5.63 -0.47
CA VAL A 58 -2.50 5.55 0.54
C VAL A 58 -3.09 5.98 1.87
N PHE A 59 -2.86 5.20 2.92
CA PHE A 59 -3.33 5.45 4.27
C PHE A 59 -2.13 5.55 5.21
N SER A 60 -2.19 6.48 6.17
CA SER A 60 -1.16 6.65 7.20
C SER A 60 -1.23 5.61 8.32
N GLU A 61 -2.25 4.76 8.30
CA GLU A 61 -2.51 3.72 9.30
C GLU A 61 -2.60 2.34 8.65
N ALA A 62 -2.21 1.32 9.40
CA ALA A 62 -2.35 -0.06 8.97
C ALA A 62 -3.84 -0.46 8.95
N LEU A 63 -4.35 -0.74 7.75
CA LEU A 63 -5.72 -1.24 7.57
C LEU A 63 -5.83 -2.68 8.07
N ASN A 64 -6.96 -2.99 8.71
CA ASN A 64 -7.28 -4.35 9.10
C ASN A 64 -7.88 -5.16 7.92
N PRO A 65 -7.93 -6.50 8.01
CA PRO A 65 -8.43 -7.33 6.90
C PRO A 65 -9.84 -7.00 6.43
N ALA A 66 -10.75 -6.63 7.35
CA ALA A 66 -12.12 -6.28 6.98
C ALA A 66 -12.19 -4.96 6.19
N GLN A 67 -11.34 -3.98 6.53
CA GLN A 67 -11.21 -2.73 5.78
C GLN A 67 -10.65 -2.97 4.37
N ILE A 68 -9.63 -3.83 4.25
CA ILE A 68 -9.05 -4.19 2.94
C ILE A 68 -10.09 -4.89 2.06
N PHE A 69 -10.83 -5.84 2.63
CA PHE A 69 -11.93 -6.50 1.92
C PHE A 69 -13.00 -5.50 1.50
N ALA A 70 -13.41 -4.58 2.38
CA ALA A 70 -14.40 -3.56 2.07
C ALA A 70 -13.94 -2.64 0.92
N ILE A 71 -12.67 -2.21 0.90
CA ILE A 71 -12.11 -1.39 -0.18
C ILE A 71 -12.16 -2.13 -1.51
N HIS A 72 -11.80 -3.42 -1.55
CA HIS A 72 -11.93 -4.22 -2.76
C HIS A 72 -13.38 -4.28 -3.26
N GLN A 73 -14.33 -4.46 -2.35
CA GLN A 73 -15.77 -4.53 -2.68
C GLN A 73 -16.35 -3.22 -3.22
N LEU A 74 -15.70 -2.07 -3.02
CA LEU A 74 -16.10 -0.80 -3.66
C LEU A 74 -15.99 -0.87 -5.18
N GLY A 75 -15.07 -1.71 -5.68
CA GLY A 75 -14.84 -1.93 -7.10
C GLY A 75 -14.17 -0.76 -7.83
N PRO A 76 -13.81 -0.96 -9.10
CA PRO A 76 -13.05 0.01 -9.90
C PRO A 76 -13.83 1.29 -10.23
N GLY A 77 -15.15 1.30 -10.06
CA GLY A 77 -16.02 2.45 -10.35
C GLY A 77 -16.18 3.43 -9.19
N TYR A 78 -15.60 3.16 -8.02
CA TYR A 78 -15.74 4.03 -6.86
C TYR A 78 -14.99 5.35 -7.04
N LYS A 79 -15.72 6.47 -6.90
CA LYS A 79 -15.21 7.83 -7.13
C LYS A 79 -15.32 8.76 -5.92
N SER A 80 -15.65 8.22 -4.74
CA SER A 80 -15.81 9.03 -3.52
C SER A 80 -14.51 9.09 -2.72
N THR A 81 -14.47 9.96 -1.72
CA THR A 81 -13.32 10.16 -0.84
C THR A 81 -13.49 9.42 0.49
N PHE A 82 -12.41 8.83 0.99
CA PHE A 82 -12.35 8.35 2.36
C PHE A 82 -12.28 9.55 3.31
N LYS A 83 -13.19 9.61 4.28
CA LYS A 83 -13.21 10.66 5.29
C LYS A 83 -12.78 10.07 6.63
N PHE A 84 -11.79 10.68 7.24
CA PHE A 84 -11.46 10.44 8.64
C PHE A 84 -12.40 11.29 9.51
N LYS A 85 -12.72 10.80 10.71
CA LYS A 85 -13.31 11.68 11.72
C LYS A 85 -12.24 12.70 12.11
N SER A 86 -12.57 13.98 11.94
CA SER A 86 -11.84 15.11 12.53
C SER A 86 -11.92 15.07 14.04
#